data_AF-A0A8I2FWF7-F1
#
_entry.id   AF-A0A8I2FWF7-F1
#
_cell.length_a   1.000
_cell.length_b   1.000
_cell.length_c   1.000
_cell.angle_alpha   90.00
_cell.angle_beta   90.00
_cell.angle_gamma   90.00
#
_symmetry.space_group_name_H-M   'P 1'
#
loop_
_entity.id
_entity.type
_entity.pdbx_description
1 polymer ?
#
loop_
_entity_poly.entity_id
_entity_poly.type
_entity_poly.pdbx_seq_one_letter_code
_entity_poly.pdbx_strand_id
1 'polypeptide(L)'
;DVTDFNEQPYTYFHAFGQYPKKGDALYLGLKTEKNPEELAGKTMKLGIYTYEDDLPPVGSGLPGDNNGKSTVTLTTHSPAEVLWEYWNKDSQWNPLAVTSIEKNTLVLSQKGFLSMGFPGEGDIVKETPPQLPQSLKNDELMWIRCCLLQAGYEIPPRIDRVLTNVVSAMQGETREIVVKSSGLPHQELKIQEYPIIPGSQTIKIDGEEWEAVCDFDASGPGDNHYLIMTDNGEIHFGDGINGAVPAKNREISIRYRWVGHVIKNIDIEIEAGALTGIDIPDVTVSNPYPSYGSSPEESINEAFIRFKQDLYTPCTAVTAGDYEYIAKAAPGLRVARARAVVSPGKNEVTVAVVPYSFSEKPVPGPGFKKTVCEFLDLHRPITTYIQVCDPDYVKVSVSIELKLAPGYGPDLVRERVLEALDRFLAPLGKTGSSEGWPFGRPVYRSEVNEVLEGVEGVDCVTALSLSAEQGSFKKRNGNIEISPLSLVYPGTHEIRLVDPHMKCEIIKKMETTESTENAEKKYYKNSVPSVSSVAKKLQ
;
A
#
# COMPACT_ATOMS: atom_id res chain seq x y z
N ASP A 1 2.19 31.57 -2.08
CA ASP A 1 2.24 30.72 -3.27
C ASP A 1 3.03 29.48 -2.89
N VAL A 2 2.44 28.29 -2.97
CA VAL A 2 3.11 27.04 -2.54
C VAL A 2 3.90 26.43 -3.71
N THR A 3 3.79 27.00 -4.91
CA THR A 3 4.50 26.54 -6.11
C THR A 3 6.02 26.53 -5.90
N ASP A 4 6.56 27.59 -5.28
CA ASP A 4 8.00 27.72 -4.99
C ASP A 4 8.50 26.70 -3.93
N PHE A 5 7.63 26.29 -2.99
CA PHE A 5 7.98 25.30 -1.97
C PHE A 5 8.12 23.89 -2.55
N ASN A 6 7.45 23.60 -3.66
CA ASN A 6 7.46 22.30 -4.33
C ASN A 6 8.62 22.15 -5.32
N GLU A 7 9.40 23.22 -5.58
CA GLU A 7 10.63 23.12 -6.38
C GLU A 7 11.73 22.39 -5.62
N GLN A 8 11.72 22.44 -4.29
CA GLN A 8 12.68 21.73 -3.45
C GLN A 8 12.32 20.25 -3.33
N PRO A 9 13.28 19.33 -3.49
CA PRO A 9 13.02 17.91 -3.26
C PRO A 9 12.72 17.64 -1.77
N TYR A 10 11.92 16.61 -1.50
CA TYR A 10 11.52 16.15 -0.14
C TYR A 10 10.63 17.10 0.65
N THR A 11 9.99 18.06 0.01
CA THR A 11 8.93 18.87 0.62
C THR A 11 7.56 18.32 0.25
N TYR A 12 6.60 18.44 1.16
CA TYR A 12 5.21 18.11 0.89
C TYR A 12 4.30 19.01 1.71
N PHE A 13 3.03 19.08 1.29
CA PHE A 13 2.00 19.72 2.09
C PHE A 13 0.80 18.78 2.28
N HIS A 14 0.11 18.92 3.41
CA HIS A 14 -1.09 18.14 3.68
C HIS A 14 -2.31 18.76 2.97
N ALA A 15 -2.93 18.05 2.04
CA ALA A 15 -4.04 18.60 1.23
C ALA A 15 -5.22 19.07 2.09
N PHE A 16 -5.50 18.34 3.19
CA PHE A 16 -6.60 18.62 4.13
C PHE A 16 -6.08 18.82 5.56
N GLY A 17 -4.81 19.21 5.72
CA GLY A 17 -4.15 19.26 7.02
C GLY A 17 -3.77 17.87 7.59
N GLN A 18 -3.09 17.87 8.74
CA GLN A 18 -2.63 16.64 9.40
C GLN A 18 -3.76 15.78 9.96
N TYR A 19 -4.90 16.39 10.26
CA TYR A 19 -6.08 15.72 10.82
C TYR A 19 -7.32 16.12 10.03
N PRO A 20 -7.53 15.54 8.83
CA PRO A 20 -8.60 15.93 7.93
C PRO A 20 -9.98 15.79 8.57
N LYS A 21 -10.81 16.83 8.41
CA LYS A 21 -12.20 16.89 8.86
C LYS A 21 -13.10 17.27 7.69
N LYS A 22 -14.37 16.91 7.82
CA LYS A 22 -15.40 17.34 6.87
C LYS A 22 -15.37 18.87 6.71
N GLY A 23 -15.29 19.35 5.47
CA GLY A 23 -15.21 20.75 5.11
C GLY A 23 -13.79 21.28 4.89
N ASP A 24 -12.75 20.53 5.28
CA ASP A 24 -11.37 20.88 4.90
C ASP A 24 -11.23 20.82 3.37
N ALA A 25 -10.47 21.74 2.79
CA ALA A 25 -10.38 21.86 1.34
C ALA A 25 -8.98 22.23 0.87
N LEU A 26 -8.57 21.62 -0.24
CA LEU A 26 -7.41 21.99 -1.03
C LEU A 26 -7.84 23.03 -2.06
N TYR A 27 -7.19 24.20 -2.08
CA TYR A 27 -7.45 25.26 -3.05
C TYR A 27 -6.32 25.32 -4.08
N LEU A 28 -6.68 25.40 -5.36
CA LEU A 28 -5.78 25.54 -6.50
C LEU A 28 -6.13 26.84 -7.25
N GLY A 29 -5.17 27.76 -7.31
CA GLY A 29 -5.24 28.97 -8.13
C GLY A 29 -4.54 28.75 -9.46
N LEU A 30 -5.28 28.83 -10.56
CA LEU A 30 -4.80 28.56 -11.91
C LEU A 30 -4.66 29.86 -12.70
N LYS A 31 -3.44 30.12 -13.18
CA LYS A 31 -3.17 31.24 -14.09
C LYS A 31 -3.33 30.79 -15.54
N THR A 32 -3.96 31.62 -16.36
CA THR A 32 -4.08 31.39 -17.80
C THR A 32 -4.06 32.70 -18.57
N GLU A 33 -3.43 32.69 -19.74
CA GLU A 33 -3.45 33.82 -20.68
C GLU A 33 -4.78 33.88 -21.45
N LYS A 34 -5.47 32.75 -21.59
CA LYS A 34 -6.76 32.69 -22.29
C LYS A 34 -7.86 33.33 -21.47
N ASN A 35 -8.91 33.80 -22.14
CA ASN A 35 -10.13 34.20 -21.46
C ASN A 35 -10.90 32.97 -20.99
N PRO A 36 -11.60 33.01 -19.84
CA PRO A 36 -12.38 31.86 -19.36
C PRO A 36 -13.40 31.33 -20.37
N GLU A 37 -14.00 32.20 -21.18
CA GLU A 37 -14.92 31.81 -22.27
C GLU A 37 -14.27 30.89 -23.31
N GLU A 38 -12.99 31.08 -23.60
CA GLU A 38 -12.24 30.24 -24.55
C GLU A 38 -11.93 28.85 -23.98
N LEU A 39 -12.03 28.69 -22.65
CA LEU A 39 -11.84 27.42 -21.98
C LEU A 39 -13.13 26.59 -21.92
N ALA A 40 -14.29 27.21 -22.16
CA ALA A 40 -15.58 26.55 -22.09
C ALA A 40 -15.61 25.26 -22.93
N GLY A 41 -15.99 24.14 -22.30
CA GLY A 41 -16.06 22.82 -22.93
C GLY A 41 -14.71 22.15 -23.22
N LYS A 42 -13.57 22.80 -22.92
CA LYS A 42 -12.25 22.17 -22.99
C LYS A 42 -11.98 21.36 -21.73
N THR A 43 -11.06 20.42 -21.84
CA THR A 43 -10.60 19.59 -20.70
C THR A 43 -9.23 20.02 -20.24
N MET A 44 -9.02 20.04 -18.94
CA MET A 44 -7.71 20.19 -18.30
C MET A 44 -7.32 18.87 -17.66
N LYS A 45 -6.07 18.44 -17.89
CA LYS A 45 -5.48 17.28 -17.21
C LYS A 45 -4.56 17.76 -16.10
N LEU A 46 -4.80 17.26 -14.88
CA LEU A 46 -3.98 17.49 -13.69
C LEU A 46 -3.24 16.20 -13.33
N GLY A 47 -1.95 16.30 -13.04
CA GLY A 47 -1.16 15.25 -12.40
C GLY A 47 -1.03 15.55 -10.93
N ILE A 48 -1.50 14.63 -10.11
CA ILE A 48 -1.37 14.69 -8.66
C ILE A 48 -0.24 13.74 -8.27
N TYR A 49 0.79 14.28 -7.62
CA TYR A 49 1.92 13.52 -7.12
C TYR A 49 1.87 13.56 -5.60
N THR A 50 1.75 12.38 -5.00
CA THR A 50 1.70 12.21 -3.55
C THR A 50 3.08 11.89 -2.99
N TYR A 51 3.41 12.48 -1.84
CA TYR A 51 4.65 12.19 -1.11
C TYR A 51 4.49 10.92 -0.27
N GLU A 52 5.24 9.87 -0.62
CA GLU A 52 5.16 8.56 0.03
C GLU A 52 6.53 7.97 0.41
N ASP A 53 7.63 8.69 0.20
CA ASP A 53 9.01 8.18 0.33
C ASP A 53 9.36 7.69 1.75
N ASP A 54 8.71 8.26 2.77
CA ASP A 54 8.86 7.87 4.19
C ASP A 54 7.82 6.84 4.65
N LEU A 55 6.97 6.34 3.75
CA LEU A 55 5.97 5.32 4.05
C LEU A 55 6.48 3.92 3.66
N PRO A 56 6.01 2.87 4.34
CA PRO A 56 6.19 1.51 3.85
C PRO A 56 5.61 1.35 2.44
N PRO A 57 6.15 0.43 1.63
CA PRO A 57 5.57 0.14 0.32
C PRO A 57 4.13 -0.38 0.48
N VAL A 58 3.29 -0.10 -0.52
CA VAL A 58 1.97 -0.72 -0.65
C VAL A 58 2.13 -2.21 -0.98
N GLY A 59 1.12 -3.02 -0.65
CA GLY A 59 1.02 -4.38 -1.16
C GLY A 59 1.01 -4.40 -2.69
N SER A 60 1.72 -5.36 -3.27
CA SER A 60 1.90 -5.53 -4.72
C SER A 60 1.00 -6.59 -5.35
N GLY A 61 0.15 -7.25 -4.56
CA GLY A 61 -0.54 -8.48 -4.95
C GLY A 61 0.31 -9.73 -4.77
N LEU A 62 -0.23 -10.87 -5.16
CA LEU A 62 0.46 -12.15 -5.16
C LEU A 62 1.12 -12.42 -6.53
N PRO A 63 2.17 -13.27 -6.57
CA PRO A 63 2.71 -13.76 -7.84
C PRO A 63 1.60 -14.37 -8.70
N GLY A 64 1.54 -13.95 -9.97
CA GLY A 64 0.50 -14.38 -10.92
C GLY A 64 -0.69 -13.42 -11.06
N ASP A 65 -0.91 -12.50 -10.11
CA ASP A 65 -2.02 -11.53 -10.18
C ASP A 65 -1.81 -10.45 -11.25
N ASN A 66 -0.59 -10.27 -11.75
CA ASN A 66 -0.17 -9.14 -12.60
C ASN A 66 0.20 -9.54 -14.04
N ASN A 67 -0.31 -10.67 -14.54
CA ASN A 67 0.14 -11.29 -15.79
C ASN A 67 -0.38 -10.59 -17.07
N GLY A 68 0.06 -9.35 -17.32
CA GLY A 68 0.12 -8.77 -18.67
C GLY A 68 -1.13 -8.06 -19.21
N LYS A 69 -2.30 -8.18 -18.58
CA LYS A 69 -3.47 -7.26 -18.75
C LYS A 69 -4.60 -7.52 -17.76
N SER A 70 -4.73 -8.73 -17.23
CA SER A 70 -5.58 -9.02 -16.07
C SER A 70 -4.78 -8.82 -14.79
N THR A 71 -4.47 -7.57 -14.45
CA THR A 71 -4.46 -7.24 -13.02
C THR A 71 -5.87 -7.55 -12.58
N VAL A 72 -6.05 -8.41 -11.57
CA VAL A 72 -7.27 -8.31 -10.78
C VAL A 72 -7.30 -6.84 -10.35
N THR A 73 -8.12 -6.05 -11.04
CA THR A 73 -8.17 -4.61 -10.83
C THR A 73 -9.04 -4.44 -9.59
N LEU A 74 -8.49 -4.84 -8.45
CA LEU A 74 -9.10 -4.61 -7.16
C LEU A 74 -9.26 -3.11 -7.07
N THR A 75 -10.52 -2.70 -7.15
CA THR A 75 -10.87 -1.33 -6.90
C THR A 75 -10.61 -1.13 -5.42
N THR A 76 -9.53 -0.43 -5.10
CA THR A 76 -9.28 -0.03 -3.72
C THR A 76 -10.43 0.88 -3.32
N HIS A 77 -11.19 0.51 -2.29
CA HIS A 77 -12.31 1.32 -1.83
C HIS A 77 -11.80 2.29 -0.78
N SER A 78 -11.82 3.60 -1.07
CA SER A 78 -11.58 4.63 -0.05
C SER A 78 -12.91 5.04 0.59
N PRO A 79 -13.01 5.13 1.93
CA PRO A 79 -14.19 5.67 2.58
C PRO A 79 -14.21 7.21 2.57
N ALA A 80 -13.14 7.86 2.10
CA ALA A 80 -13.10 9.31 1.95
C ALA A 80 -13.90 9.71 0.70
N GLU A 81 -14.70 10.77 0.84
CA GLU A 81 -15.46 11.35 -0.27
C GLU A 81 -15.07 12.81 -0.43
N VAL A 82 -14.77 13.21 -1.67
CA VAL A 82 -14.40 14.58 -1.99
C VAL A 82 -15.31 15.13 -3.09
N LEU A 83 -15.48 16.45 -3.08
CA LEU A 83 -16.17 17.20 -4.13
C LEU A 83 -15.21 18.22 -4.72
N TRP A 84 -15.00 18.13 -6.03
CA TRP A 84 -14.29 19.16 -6.78
C TRP A 84 -15.27 20.26 -7.17
N GLU A 85 -14.87 21.51 -6.96
CA GLU A 85 -15.69 22.70 -7.22
C GLU A 85 -14.84 23.79 -7.86
N TYR A 86 -15.46 24.65 -8.66
CA TYR A 86 -14.85 25.86 -9.21
C TYR A 86 -15.56 27.11 -8.71
N TRP A 87 -14.84 28.23 -8.69
CA TRP A 87 -15.40 29.54 -8.37
C TRP A 87 -16.07 30.15 -9.60
N ASN A 88 -17.36 30.45 -9.50
CA ASN A 88 -18.15 30.93 -10.62
C ASN A 88 -18.40 32.45 -10.59
N LYS A 89 -18.97 32.97 -11.69
CA LYS A 89 -19.32 34.39 -11.87
C LYS A 89 -20.36 34.93 -10.89
N ASP A 90 -21.15 34.06 -10.26
CA ASP A 90 -22.14 34.43 -9.25
C ASP A 90 -21.54 34.48 -7.83
N SER A 91 -20.21 34.42 -7.73
CA SER A 91 -19.46 34.37 -6.47
C SER A 91 -19.85 33.18 -5.59
N GLN A 92 -19.99 32.00 -6.21
CA GLN A 92 -20.33 30.74 -5.56
C GLN A 92 -19.40 29.60 -5.99
N TRP A 93 -19.30 28.60 -5.13
CA TRP A 93 -18.62 27.34 -5.46
C TRP A 93 -19.61 26.40 -6.13
N ASN A 94 -19.33 26.03 -7.37
CA ASN A 94 -20.16 25.10 -8.15
C ASN A 94 -19.42 23.78 -8.40
N PRO A 95 -20.11 22.63 -8.42
CA PRO A 95 -19.50 21.33 -8.71
C PRO A 95 -18.77 21.32 -10.06
N LEU A 96 -17.53 20.83 -10.04
CA LEU A 96 -16.69 20.63 -11.23
C LEU A 96 -16.68 19.16 -11.60
N ALA A 97 -17.14 18.84 -12.81
CA ALA A 97 -17.18 17.46 -13.28
C ALA A 97 -15.76 16.95 -13.59
N VAL A 98 -15.37 15.87 -12.92
CA VAL A 98 -14.18 15.08 -13.27
C VAL A 98 -14.59 14.07 -14.34
N THR A 99 -14.04 14.21 -15.54
CA THR A 99 -14.45 13.47 -16.74
C THR A 99 -13.73 12.15 -16.90
N SER A 100 -12.51 12.04 -16.36
CA SER A 100 -11.73 10.80 -16.34
C SER A 100 -10.75 10.83 -15.17
N ILE A 101 -10.54 9.67 -14.56
CA ILE A 101 -9.72 9.49 -13.35
C ILE A 101 -8.86 8.25 -13.59
N GLU A 102 -7.55 8.36 -13.39
CA GLU A 102 -6.68 7.19 -13.32
C GLU A 102 -6.63 6.66 -11.89
N LYS A 103 -7.24 5.49 -11.63
CA LYS A 103 -7.28 4.82 -10.30
C LYS A 103 -7.67 5.79 -9.16
N ASN A 104 -7.40 5.50 -7.89
CA ASN A 104 -7.88 6.26 -6.73
C ASN A 104 -7.35 7.70 -6.57
N THR A 105 -6.91 8.36 -7.64
CA THR A 105 -6.42 9.75 -7.62
C THR A 105 -7.51 10.77 -7.30
N LEU A 106 -8.80 10.45 -7.52
CA LEU A 106 -9.91 11.39 -7.28
C LEU A 106 -9.90 11.94 -5.85
N VAL A 107 -9.67 11.05 -4.87
CA VAL A 107 -9.64 11.37 -3.43
C VAL A 107 -8.22 11.70 -2.95
N LEU A 108 -7.27 11.92 -3.87
CA LEU A 108 -5.87 12.27 -3.58
C LEU A 108 -5.10 11.21 -2.78
N SER A 109 -5.58 9.97 -2.69
CA SER A 109 -4.92 8.91 -1.90
C SER A 109 -3.74 8.25 -2.61
N GLN A 110 -3.62 8.42 -3.92
CA GLN A 110 -2.56 7.85 -4.74
C GLN A 110 -2.18 8.84 -5.85
N LYS A 111 -0.91 8.81 -6.24
CA LYS A 111 -0.43 9.52 -7.43
C LYS A 111 -1.20 9.07 -8.68
N GLY A 112 -1.43 10.00 -9.59
CA GLY A 112 -2.06 9.71 -10.88
C GLY A 112 -2.63 10.97 -11.52
N PHE A 113 -3.53 10.78 -12.49
CA PHE A 113 -4.05 11.88 -13.29
C PHE A 113 -5.56 12.03 -13.20
N LEU A 114 -6.00 13.28 -13.26
CA LEU A 114 -7.40 13.70 -13.24
C LEU A 114 -7.66 14.55 -14.47
N SER A 115 -8.70 14.23 -15.23
CA SER A 115 -9.21 15.07 -16.31
C SER A 115 -10.48 15.76 -15.84
N MET A 116 -10.56 17.08 -16.02
CA MET A 116 -11.69 17.89 -15.60
C MET A 116 -12.18 18.72 -16.79
N GLY A 117 -13.50 18.79 -16.97
CA GLY A 117 -14.09 19.65 -17.99
C GLY A 117 -14.29 21.06 -17.44
N PHE A 118 -13.81 22.09 -18.15
CA PHE A 118 -14.21 23.46 -17.83
C PHE A 118 -15.71 23.64 -18.08
N PRO A 119 -16.42 24.33 -17.18
CA PRO A 119 -17.85 24.55 -17.31
C PRO A 119 -18.18 25.34 -18.59
N GLY A 120 -19.37 25.11 -19.14
CA GLY A 120 -19.87 25.82 -20.32
C GLY A 120 -20.07 27.32 -20.05
N GLU A 121 -20.17 28.11 -21.13
CA GLU A 121 -20.55 29.54 -21.09
C GLU A 121 -19.62 30.50 -20.31
N GLY A 122 -18.35 30.11 -20.07
CA GLY A 122 -17.41 30.97 -19.35
C GLY A 122 -17.81 31.21 -17.89
N ASP A 123 -18.49 30.25 -17.26
CA ASP A 123 -19.02 30.39 -15.90
C ASP A 123 -17.92 30.53 -14.84
N ILE A 124 -16.73 29.97 -15.10
CA ILE A 124 -15.54 30.15 -14.25
C ILE A 124 -14.92 31.54 -14.47
N VAL A 125 -14.48 32.21 -13.40
CA VAL A 125 -13.97 33.59 -13.46
C VAL A 125 -12.57 33.75 -12.88
N LYS A 126 -11.88 34.82 -13.28
CA LYS A 126 -10.61 35.28 -12.70
C LYS A 126 -10.92 36.23 -11.54
N GLU A 127 -11.20 35.66 -10.38
CA GLU A 127 -11.53 36.41 -9.16
C GLU A 127 -11.14 35.57 -7.95
N THR A 128 -10.51 36.20 -6.95
CA THR A 128 -10.20 35.49 -5.70
C THR A 128 -11.45 35.39 -4.80
N PRO A 129 -11.89 34.18 -4.41
CA PRO A 129 -12.99 34.01 -3.46
C PRO A 129 -12.75 34.82 -2.17
N PRO A 130 -13.76 35.56 -1.67
CA PRO A 130 -13.59 36.45 -0.53
C PRO A 130 -13.32 35.72 0.79
N GLN A 131 -13.53 34.39 0.84
CA GLN A 131 -13.24 33.57 2.02
C GLN A 131 -11.75 33.20 2.13
N LEU A 132 -10.96 33.38 1.08
CA LEU A 132 -9.52 33.09 1.10
C LEU A 132 -8.74 34.22 1.80
N PRO A 133 -7.60 33.90 2.43
CA PRO A 133 -6.73 34.90 3.06
C PRO A 133 -6.34 36.02 2.09
N GLN A 134 -6.33 37.27 2.56
CA GLN A 134 -5.97 38.44 1.76
C GLN A 134 -4.56 38.33 1.13
N SER A 135 -3.66 37.58 1.76
CA SER A 135 -2.32 37.30 1.23
C SER A 135 -2.29 36.49 -0.06
N LEU A 136 -3.39 35.81 -0.40
CA LEU A 136 -3.56 35.05 -1.64
C LEU A 136 -4.34 35.81 -2.72
N LYS A 137 -4.74 37.06 -2.45
CA LYS A 137 -5.54 37.85 -3.40
C LYS A 137 -4.77 38.06 -4.70
N ASN A 138 -5.29 37.49 -5.77
CA ASN A 138 -4.80 37.67 -7.13
C ASN A 138 -5.97 37.50 -8.12
N ASP A 139 -6.42 38.62 -8.67
CA ASP A 139 -7.57 38.67 -9.57
C ASP A 139 -7.23 38.22 -11.01
N GLU A 140 -6.03 37.67 -11.24
CA GLU A 140 -5.68 36.97 -12.48
C GLU A 140 -5.88 35.44 -12.41
N LEU A 141 -6.18 34.91 -11.22
CA LEU A 141 -6.30 33.47 -10.98
C LEU A 141 -7.75 33.00 -11.08
N MET A 142 -7.94 31.84 -11.71
CA MET A 142 -9.18 31.07 -11.60
C MET A 142 -9.02 30.07 -10.46
N TRP A 143 -10.07 29.87 -9.66
CA TRP A 143 -9.98 29.02 -8.48
C TRP A 143 -10.78 27.73 -8.64
N ILE A 144 -10.12 26.62 -8.31
CA ILE A 144 -10.72 25.31 -8.13
C ILE A 144 -10.40 24.87 -6.71
N ARG A 145 -11.31 24.13 -6.08
CA ARG A 145 -11.04 23.46 -4.81
C ARG A 145 -11.49 22.02 -4.82
N CYS A 146 -10.82 21.21 -4.01
CA CYS A 146 -11.25 19.88 -3.63
C CYS A 146 -11.69 19.94 -2.18
N CYS A 147 -12.98 19.72 -1.90
CA CYS A 147 -13.58 19.81 -0.57
C CYS A 147 -13.84 18.40 -0.02
N LEU A 148 -13.44 18.15 1.22
CA LEU A 148 -13.64 16.87 1.89
C LEU A 148 -15.07 16.76 2.43
N LEU A 149 -15.91 15.94 1.80
CA LEU A 149 -17.29 15.69 2.23
C LEU A 149 -17.36 14.68 3.39
N GLN A 150 -16.53 13.66 3.31
CA GLN A 150 -16.39 12.62 4.32
C GLN A 150 -14.91 12.31 4.52
N ALA A 151 -14.43 12.46 5.76
CA ALA A 151 -13.11 12.01 6.14
C ALA A 151 -13.05 10.48 6.22
N GLY A 152 -11.88 9.90 5.97
CA GLY A 152 -11.70 8.45 6.05
C GLY A 152 -10.32 7.95 5.66
N TYR A 153 -9.32 8.82 5.67
CA TYR A 153 -7.97 8.44 5.26
C TYR A 153 -7.25 7.71 6.40
N GLU A 154 -6.69 6.53 6.11
CA GLU A 154 -5.71 5.90 7.00
C GLU A 154 -4.44 6.75 7.10
N ILE A 155 -4.01 7.31 5.96
CA ILE A 155 -2.89 8.24 5.85
C ILE A 155 -3.41 9.49 5.13
N PRO A 156 -3.50 10.64 5.81
CA PRO A 156 -3.90 11.89 5.19
C PRO A 156 -3.06 12.20 3.94
N PRO A 157 -3.67 12.65 2.83
CA PRO A 157 -2.97 12.88 1.58
C PRO A 157 -1.92 13.99 1.73
N ARG A 158 -0.67 13.63 1.42
CA ARG A 158 0.47 14.54 1.36
C ARG A 158 0.82 14.74 -0.10
N ILE A 159 0.72 15.98 -0.56
CA ILE A 159 0.96 16.33 -1.95
C ILE A 159 2.40 16.83 -2.06
N ASP A 160 3.15 16.16 -2.94
CA ASP A 160 4.46 16.60 -3.40
C ASP A 160 4.26 17.67 -4.47
N ARG A 161 3.53 17.36 -5.55
CA ARG A 161 3.28 18.30 -6.65
C ARG A 161 1.89 18.17 -7.28
N VAL A 162 1.43 19.28 -7.85
CA VAL A 162 0.29 19.33 -8.77
C VAL A 162 0.78 19.94 -10.07
N LEU A 163 0.65 19.19 -11.17
CA LEU A 163 1.10 19.62 -12.50
C LEU A 163 -0.08 19.71 -13.46
N THR A 164 -0.08 20.70 -14.34
CA THR A 164 -1.12 20.90 -15.37
C THR A 164 -0.63 20.43 -16.74
N ASN A 165 -1.55 19.99 -17.59
CA ASN A 165 -1.28 19.57 -18.98
C ASN A 165 -0.24 18.45 -19.10
N VAL A 166 -0.25 17.53 -18.14
CA VAL A 166 0.68 16.40 -18.08
C VAL A 166 0.17 15.18 -18.84
N VAL A 167 1.11 14.42 -19.40
CA VAL A 167 0.86 13.13 -20.07
C VAL A 167 1.89 12.11 -19.60
N SER A 168 1.50 10.84 -19.54
CA SER A 168 2.44 9.74 -19.32
C SER A 168 3.23 9.48 -20.59
N ALA A 169 4.54 9.35 -20.47
CA ALA A 169 5.42 8.89 -21.53
C ALA A 169 6.11 7.60 -21.11
N MET A 170 6.29 6.69 -22.07
CA MET A 170 6.99 5.42 -21.88
C MET A 170 8.12 5.34 -22.90
N GLN A 171 9.33 5.06 -22.44
CA GLN A 171 10.48 4.83 -23.30
C GLN A 171 10.23 3.59 -24.15
N GLY A 172 10.53 3.67 -25.45
CA GLY A 172 10.49 2.53 -26.35
C GLY A 172 10.15 2.98 -27.76
N GLU A 173 10.55 2.16 -28.73
CA GLU A 173 10.18 2.36 -30.12
C GLU A 173 8.90 1.59 -30.41
N THR A 174 7.97 2.22 -31.14
CA THR A 174 6.74 1.55 -31.59
C THR A 174 7.05 0.74 -32.84
N ARG A 175 6.50 -0.47 -32.90
CA ARG A 175 6.54 -1.35 -34.07
C ARG A 175 5.13 -1.74 -34.46
N GLU A 176 4.93 -1.82 -35.78
CA GLU A 176 3.68 -2.21 -36.39
C GLU A 176 3.97 -3.29 -37.42
N ILE A 177 3.30 -4.43 -37.28
CA ILE A 177 3.45 -5.58 -38.15
C ILE A 177 2.07 -5.96 -38.64
N VAL A 178 1.98 -6.34 -39.91
CA VAL A 178 0.77 -6.88 -40.52
C VAL A 178 1.10 -8.24 -41.10
N VAL A 179 0.40 -9.28 -40.64
CA VAL A 179 0.52 -10.65 -41.15
C VAL A 179 -0.83 -11.25 -41.47
N LYS A 180 -0.85 -12.37 -42.19
CA LYS A 180 -2.08 -13.09 -42.52
C LYS A 180 -2.26 -14.31 -41.64
N SER A 181 -3.48 -14.55 -41.18
CA SER A 181 -3.83 -15.76 -40.45
C SER A 181 -3.72 -17.02 -41.32
N SER A 182 -3.17 -18.10 -40.75
CA SER A 182 -3.16 -19.43 -41.36
C SER A 182 -4.54 -20.10 -41.31
N GLY A 183 -5.39 -19.72 -40.35
CA GLY A 183 -6.69 -20.33 -40.08
C GLY A 183 -6.61 -21.71 -39.43
N LEU A 184 -5.47 -22.06 -38.83
CA LEU A 184 -5.26 -23.35 -38.18
C LEU A 184 -5.34 -23.22 -36.65
N PRO A 185 -5.88 -24.23 -35.94
CA PRO A 185 -5.80 -24.30 -34.48
C PRO A 185 -4.36 -24.18 -33.97
N HIS A 186 -4.18 -23.56 -32.80
CA HIS A 186 -2.85 -23.29 -32.20
C HIS A 186 -1.91 -22.53 -33.13
N GLN A 187 -2.46 -21.58 -33.89
CA GLN A 187 -1.63 -20.75 -34.77
C GLN A 187 -0.59 -19.99 -33.92
N GLU A 188 0.68 -20.14 -34.30
CA GLU A 188 1.80 -19.41 -33.71
C GLU A 188 2.31 -18.35 -34.70
N LEU A 189 2.65 -17.17 -34.18
CA LEU A 189 3.36 -16.12 -34.88
C LEU A 189 4.60 -15.73 -34.09
N LYS A 190 5.69 -15.43 -34.80
CA LYS A 190 6.93 -14.96 -34.18
C LYS A 190 7.30 -13.57 -34.68
N ILE A 191 7.43 -12.62 -33.77
CA ILE A 191 7.94 -11.28 -34.09
C ILE A 191 9.47 -11.25 -33.98
N GLN A 192 10.11 -10.36 -34.72
CA GLN A 192 11.58 -10.31 -34.80
C GLN A 192 12.22 -9.44 -33.72
N GLU A 193 11.55 -8.37 -33.30
CA GLU A 193 12.09 -7.40 -32.34
C GLU A 193 11.46 -7.63 -30.97
N TYR A 194 12.29 -8.12 -30.04
CA TYR A 194 11.95 -8.42 -28.66
C TYR A 194 13.19 -8.12 -27.79
N PRO A 195 13.06 -7.91 -26.46
CA PRO A 195 11.85 -8.06 -25.64
C PRO A 195 10.79 -6.95 -25.88
N ILE A 196 9.52 -7.34 -25.79
CA ILE A 196 8.36 -6.45 -25.85
C ILE A 196 8.13 -5.85 -24.47
N ILE A 197 7.76 -4.57 -24.39
CA ILE A 197 7.29 -3.98 -23.13
C ILE A 197 5.92 -4.59 -22.78
N PRO A 198 5.79 -5.32 -21.64
CA PRO A 198 4.54 -5.97 -21.29
C PRO A 198 3.35 -5.00 -21.21
N GLY A 199 2.21 -5.40 -21.76
CA GLY A 199 0.98 -4.60 -21.80
C GLY A 199 0.97 -3.51 -22.88
N SER A 200 2.08 -3.26 -23.58
CA SER A 200 2.14 -2.28 -24.68
C SER A 200 1.50 -2.78 -25.99
N GLN A 201 1.24 -4.08 -26.07
CA GLN A 201 0.76 -4.73 -27.28
C GLN A 201 -0.74 -4.51 -27.51
N THR A 202 -1.09 -4.34 -28.78
CA THR A 202 -2.46 -4.34 -29.29
C THR A 202 -2.49 -5.22 -30.54
N ILE A 203 -3.30 -6.28 -30.51
CA ILE A 203 -3.52 -7.16 -31.66
C ILE A 203 -4.94 -6.95 -32.14
N LYS A 204 -5.08 -6.67 -33.44
CA LYS A 204 -6.36 -6.52 -34.10
C LYS A 204 -6.46 -7.49 -35.27
N ILE A 205 -7.59 -8.17 -35.41
CA ILE A 205 -7.88 -9.03 -36.55
C ILE A 205 -9.05 -8.41 -37.31
N ASP A 206 -8.80 -8.01 -38.55
CA ASP A 206 -9.76 -7.24 -39.38
C ASP A 206 -10.33 -6.00 -38.66
N GLY A 207 -9.53 -5.36 -37.81
CA GLY A 207 -9.88 -4.16 -37.06
C GLY A 207 -10.55 -4.41 -35.70
N GLU A 208 -10.95 -5.65 -35.41
CA GLU A 208 -11.46 -6.05 -34.09
C GLU A 208 -10.31 -6.33 -33.13
N GLU A 209 -10.32 -5.72 -31.95
CA GLU A 209 -9.28 -5.91 -30.93
C GLU A 209 -9.46 -7.24 -30.22
N TRP A 210 -8.36 -8.01 -30.14
CA TRP A 210 -8.29 -9.25 -29.40
C TRP A 210 -7.71 -8.96 -28.00
N GLU A 211 -8.06 -9.79 -27.03
CA GLU A 211 -7.65 -9.65 -25.63
C GLU A 211 -6.44 -10.54 -25.32
N ALA A 212 -5.47 -10.00 -24.61
CA ALA A 212 -4.31 -10.76 -24.15
C ALA A 212 -4.66 -11.54 -22.88
N VAL A 213 -4.42 -12.84 -22.87
CA VAL A 213 -4.64 -13.73 -21.73
C VAL A 213 -3.35 -14.44 -21.33
N CYS A 214 -3.29 -14.92 -20.08
CA CYS A 214 -2.14 -15.64 -19.52
C CYS A 214 -2.07 -17.09 -19.99
N ASP A 215 -3.25 -17.67 -20.23
CA ASP A 215 -3.50 -19.02 -20.68
C ASP A 215 -4.90 -19.07 -21.32
N PHE A 216 -5.25 -20.20 -21.92
CA PHE A 216 -6.55 -20.39 -22.55
C PHE A 216 -7.56 -21.12 -21.64
N ASP A 217 -7.23 -21.45 -20.38
CA ASP A 217 -8.04 -22.35 -19.55
C ASP A 217 -9.43 -21.79 -19.23
N ALA A 218 -9.54 -20.46 -19.15
CA ALA A 218 -10.81 -19.74 -18.94
C ALA A 218 -11.45 -19.25 -20.26
N SER A 219 -10.87 -19.57 -21.42
CA SER A 219 -11.32 -19.07 -22.72
C SER A 219 -12.34 -20.00 -23.35
N GLY A 220 -13.47 -19.46 -23.81
CA GLY A 220 -14.44 -20.17 -24.61
C GLY A 220 -14.08 -20.25 -26.11
N PRO A 221 -14.78 -21.09 -26.90
CA PRO A 221 -14.54 -21.27 -28.34
C PRO A 221 -14.62 -20.01 -29.20
N GLY A 222 -15.40 -19.01 -28.75
CA GLY A 222 -15.65 -17.76 -29.47
C GLY A 222 -14.88 -16.57 -28.91
N ASP A 223 -14.08 -16.77 -27.87
CA ASP A 223 -13.39 -15.67 -27.21
C ASP A 223 -12.16 -15.25 -28.02
N ASN A 224 -12.11 -13.97 -28.38
CA ASN A 224 -11.03 -13.38 -29.18
C ASN A 224 -9.78 -13.17 -28.33
N HIS A 225 -9.18 -14.26 -27.86
CA HIS A 225 -8.05 -14.27 -26.96
C HIS A 225 -6.74 -14.66 -27.66
N TYR A 226 -5.63 -14.07 -27.21
CA TYR A 226 -4.29 -14.48 -27.60
C TYR A 226 -3.35 -14.49 -26.40
N LEU A 227 -2.31 -15.30 -26.50
CA LEU A 227 -1.20 -15.34 -25.54
C LEU A 227 0.03 -14.73 -26.21
N ILE A 228 0.80 -13.93 -25.48
CA ILE A 228 2.05 -13.34 -25.97
C ILE A 228 3.19 -13.55 -24.98
N MET A 229 4.27 -14.12 -25.47
CA MET A 229 5.52 -14.31 -24.75
C MET A 229 6.42 -13.12 -25.06
N THR A 230 6.47 -12.15 -24.15
CA THR A 230 7.13 -10.85 -24.37
C THR A 230 8.65 -10.95 -24.45
N ASP A 231 9.23 -12.00 -23.88
CA ASP A 231 10.67 -12.27 -23.82
C ASP A 231 11.22 -12.85 -25.13
N ASN A 232 10.43 -13.67 -25.85
CA ASN A 232 10.87 -14.35 -27.06
C ASN A 232 10.07 -13.96 -28.34
N GLY A 233 9.03 -13.14 -28.18
CA GLY A 233 8.21 -12.62 -29.28
C GLY A 233 7.22 -13.62 -29.89
N GLU A 234 6.85 -14.68 -29.17
CA GLU A 234 5.88 -15.66 -29.66
C GLU A 234 4.45 -15.25 -29.30
N ILE A 235 3.55 -15.33 -30.27
CA ILE A 235 2.12 -15.05 -30.12
C ILE A 235 1.36 -16.32 -30.48
N HIS A 236 0.49 -16.76 -29.59
CA HIS A 236 -0.31 -17.97 -29.73
C HIS A 236 -1.79 -17.61 -29.78
N PHE A 237 -2.54 -18.30 -30.63
CA PHE A 237 -3.99 -18.23 -30.71
C PHE A 237 -4.63 -19.53 -30.24
N GLY A 238 -5.93 -19.46 -29.93
CA GLY A 238 -6.71 -20.61 -29.49
C GLY A 238 -6.84 -21.71 -30.53
N ASP A 239 -7.53 -22.78 -30.14
CA ASP A 239 -7.78 -23.96 -30.97
C ASP A 239 -9.23 -24.07 -31.46
N GLY A 240 -10.08 -23.12 -31.10
CA GLY A 240 -11.51 -23.12 -31.38
C GLY A 240 -12.33 -23.90 -30.34
N ILE A 241 -11.70 -24.41 -29.28
CA ILE A 241 -12.33 -24.94 -28.06
C ILE A 241 -11.99 -24.00 -26.91
N ASN A 242 -10.71 -23.70 -26.73
CA ASN A 242 -10.16 -22.78 -25.75
C ASN A 242 -9.59 -21.56 -26.48
N GLY A 243 -10.42 -20.54 -26.68
CA GLY A 243 -10.12 -19.36 -27.50
C GLY A 243 -10.39 -19.57 -28.99
N ALA A 244 -10.75 -18.48 -29.67
CA ALA A 244 -11.08 -18.47 -31.08
C ALA A 244 -9.83 -18.67 -31.97
N VAL A 245 -10.02 -19.32 -33.12
CA VAL A 245 -9.02 -19.39 -34.19
C VAL A 245 -9.25 -18.22 -35.15
N PRO A 246 -8.25 -17.35 -35.39
CA PRO A 246 -8.36 -16.33 -36.43
C PRO A 246 -8.69 -16.97 -37.79
N ALA A 247 -9.68 -16.46 -38.51
CA ALA A 247 -10.07 -17.08 -39.77
C ALA A 247 -8.97 -16.94 -40.84
N LYS A 248 -8.83 -17.97 -41.68
CA LYS A 248 -7.80 -18.03 -42.73
C LYS A 248 -7.78 -16.76 -43.59
N ASN A 249 -6.58 -16.26 -43.88
CA ASN A 249 -6.29 -15.07 -44.69
C ASN A 249 -6.78 -13.73 -44.12
N ARG A 250 -7.33 -13.69 -42.90
CA ARG A 250 -7.63 -12.44 -42.20
C ARG A 250 -6.36 -11.70 -41.84
N GLU A 251 -6.45 -10.37 -41.81
CA GLU A 251 -5.32 -9.51 -41.51
C GLU A 251 -5.15 -9.39 -40.00
N ILE A 252 -3.96 -9.73 -39.50
CA ILE A 252 -3.58 -9.58 -38.11
C ILE A 252 -2.63 -8.39 -38.03
N SER A 253 -3.13 -7.29 -37.47
CA SER A 253 -2.37 -6.08 -37.17
C SER A 253 -1.85 -6.14 -35.73
N ILE A 254 -0.54 -6.06 -35.58
CA ILE A 254 0.16 -6.16 -34.29
C ILE A 254 0.91 -4.86 -34.07
N ARG A 255 0.51 -4.09 -33.07
CA ARG A 255 1.25 -2.91 -32.60
C ARG A 255 1.84 -3.21 -31.23
N TYR A 256 3.12 -2.95 -31.02
CA TYR A 256 3.79 -3.15 -29.73
C TYR A 256 4.96 -2.18 -29.57
N ARG A 257 5.54 -2.12 -28.37
CA ARG A 257 6.75 -1.34 -28.09
C ARG A 257 7.89 -2.24 -27.65
N TRP A 258 9.10 -1.91 -28.08
CA TRP A 258 10.33 -2.58 -27.67
C TRP A 258 11.39 -1.54 -27.33
N VAL A 259 12.32 -1.86 -26.43
CA VAL A 259 13.31 -0.88 -25.88
C VAL A 259 14.71 -1.07 -26.50
N GLY A 260 14.84 -1.87 -27.56
CA GLY A 260 16.16 -2.23 -28.07
C GLY A 260 16.91 -3.17 -27.12
N HIS A 261 18.11 -3.60 -27.50
CA HIS A 261 19.02 -4.28 -26.58
C HIS A 261 19.53 -3.28 -25.54
N VAL A 262 18.78 -3.10 -24.45
CA VAL A 262 19.26 -2.46 -23.24
C VAL A 262 20.57 -3.16 -22.86
N ILE A 263 21.62 -2.36 -22.71
CA ILE A 263 22.95 -2.84 -22.34
C ILE A 263 22.79 -3.67 -21.06
N LYS A 264 23.10 -4.96 -21.16
CA LYS A 264 23.01 -5.91 -20.04
C LYS A 264 23.73 -5.31 -18.83
N ASN A 265 23.02 -5.22 -17.70
CA ASN A 265 23.52 -4.92 -16.34
C ASN A 265 23.64 -3.45 -15.89
N ILE A 266 22.92 -2.48 -16.49
CA ILE A 266 22.86 -1.12 -15.91
C ILE A 266 21.40 -0.66 -15.85
N ASP A 267 20.96 -0.26 -14.66
CA ASP A 267 19.75 0.55 -14.48
C ASP A 267 20.00 1.90 -15.16
N ILE A 268 19.45 2.08 -16.36
CA ILE A 268 19.45 3.39 -17.01
C ILE A 268 18.23 4.14 -16.50
N GLU A 269 18.37 4.77 -15.35
CA GLU A 269 17.42 5.80 -14.94
C GLU A 269 17.63 7.01 -15.85
N ILE A 270 16.65 7.28 -16.70
CA ILE A 270 16.61 8.51 -17.49
C ILE A 270 16.34 9.65 -16.50
N GLU A 271 17.32 10.52 -16.30
CA GLU A 271 17.22 11.64 -15.37
C GLU A 271 16.07 12.60 -15.71
N ALA A 272 15.59 13.34 -14.70
CA ALA A 272 14.67 14.45 -14.93
C ALA A 272 15.29 15.46 -15.91
N GLY A 273 14.47 16.00 -16.82
CA GLY A 273 14.92 16.90 -17.88
C GLY A 273 15.56 16.24 -19.11
N ALA A 274 15.76 14.91 -19.13
CA ALA A 274 16.35 14.23 -20.28
C ALA A 274 15.48 14.23 -21.56
N LEU A 275 14.18 14.47 -21.46
CA LEU A 275 13.32 14.69 -22.63
C LEU A 275 13.50 16.13 -23.11
N THR A 276 14.45 16.34 -24.03
CA THR A 276 14.90 17.67 -24.47
C THR A 276 14.06 18.31 -25.58
N GLY A 277 13.09 17.59 -26.14
CA GLY A 277 12.17 18.15 -27.12
C GLY A 277 11.25 17.11 -27.77
N ILE A 278 10.15 17.61 -28.33
CA ILE A 278 9.27 16.88 -29.24
C ILE A 278 9.10 17.73 -30.50
N ASP A 279 9.02 17.09 -31.67
CA ASP A 279 8.84 17.80 -32.94
C ASP A 279 7.36 18.20 -33.15
N ILE A 280 6.88 19.10 -32.30
CA ILE A 280 5.55 19.69 -32.38
C ILE A 280 5.70 21.21 -32.29
N PRO A 281 5.27 21.97 -33.31
CA PRO A 281 5.32 23.43 -33.28
C PRO A 281 4.61 24.02 -32.05
N ASP A 282 5.22 25.05 -31.46
CA ASP A 282 4.69 25.81 -30.31
C ASP A 282 4.45 25.00 -29.02
N VAL A 283 5.03 23.79 -28.91
CA VAL A 283 4.94 22.95 -27.71
C VAL A 283 6.32 22.78 -27.08
N THR A 284 6.44 23.23 -25.83
CA THR A 284 7.60 22.91 -24.98
C THR A 284 7.22 21.76 -24.07
N VAL A 285 8.10 20.77 -23.95
CA VAL A 285 7.92 19.63 -23.05
C VAL A 285 9.07 19.60 -22.06
N SER A 286 8.77 19.23 -20.82
CA SER A 286 9.75 18.90 -19.80
C SER A 286 9.30 17.63 -19.06
N ASN A 287 10.25 16.83 -18.61
CA ASN A 287 9.99 15.69 -17.72
C ASN A 287 10.49 16.03 -16.30
N PRO A 288 9.59 16.37 -15.36
CA PRO A 288 9.99 16.85 -14.04
C PRO A 288 10.50 15.74 -13.11
N TYR A 289 10.33 14.48 -13.49
CA TYR A 289 10.75 13.32 -12.73
C TYR A 289 11.65 12.42 -13.59
N PRO A 290 12.58 11.68 -12.95
CA PRO A 290 13.28 10.61 -13.62
C PRO A 290 12.32 9.50 -14.06
N SER A 291 12.75 8.70 -15.02
CA SER A 291 12.02 7.48 -15.38
C SER A 291 12.02 6.50 -14.20
N TYR A 292 10.96 5.72 -14.07
CA TYR A 292 10.86 4.67 -13.07
C TYR A 292 10.36 3.37 -13.70
N GLY A 293 10.55 2.26 -13.00
CA GLY A 293 10.05 0.95 -13.43
C GLY A 293 10.92 0.25 -14.48
N SER A 294 12.10 0.79 -14.80
CA SER A 294 13.13 0.05 -15.54
C SER A 294 13.74 -1.02 -14.63
N SER A 295 13.89 -2.23 -15.16
CA SER A 295 14.68 -3.31 -14.55
C SER A 295 15.45 -4.00 -15.66
N PRO A 296 16.69 -4.46 -15.43
CA PRO A 296 17.33 -5.40 -16.33
C PRO A 296 16.46 -6.66 -16.47
N GLU A 297 16.66 -7.38 -17.58
CA GLU A 297 16.12 -8.72 -17.75
C GLU A 297 16.58 -9.61 -16.58
N GLU A 298 15.63 -10.30 -15.94
CA GLU A 298 15.93 -11.21 -14.83
C GLU A 298 16.89 -12.31 -15.31
N SER A 299 18.03 -12.44 -14.63
CA SER A 299 18.97 -13.52 -14.95
C SER A 299 18.42 -14.88 -14.51
N ILE A 300 18.91 -15.96 -15.11
CA ILE A 300 18.52 -17.35 -14.73
C ILE A 300 18.74 -17.61 -13.23
N ASN A 301 19.80 -17.04 -12.64
CA ASN A 301 20.08 -17.23 -11.22
C ASN A 301 19.08 -16.47 -10.34
N GLU A 302 18.74 -15.23 -10.70
CA GLU A 302 17.70 -14.45 -10.01
C GLU A 302 16.34 -15.13 -10.14
N ALA A 303 15.99 -15.58 -11.35
CA ALA A 303 14.77 -16.35 -11.61
C ALA A 303 14.72 -17.63 -10.75
N PHE A 304 15.83 -18.32 -10.55
CA PHE A 304 15.89 -19.49 -9.68
C PHE A 304 15.74 -19.14 -8.19
N ILE A 305 16.28 -18.00 -7.75
CA ILE A 305 16.10 -17.49 -6.39
C ILE A 305 14.63 -17.08 -6.17
N ARG A 306 14.05 -16.32 -7.10
CA ARG A 306 12.64 -15.94 -7.10
C ARG A 306 11.74 -17.17 -7.11
N PHE A 307 11.97 -18.13 -8.01
CA PHE A 307 11.22 -19.39 -8.04
C PHE A 307 11.24 -20.11 -6.70
N LYS A 308 12.38 -20.17 -6.01
CA LYS A 308 12.46 -20.74 -4.67
C LYS A 308 11.64 -19.97 -3.65
N GLN A 309 11.58 -18.64 -3.75
CA GLN A 309 10.74 -17.81 -2.88
C GLN A 309 9.25 -18.01 -3.21
N ASP A 310 8.89 -18.06 -4.49
CA ASP A 310 7.54 -18.30 -4.98
C ASP A 310 6.99 -19.65 -4.50
N LEU A 311 7.83 -20.69 -4.42
CA LEU A 311 7.45 -22.00 -3.86
C LEU A 311 6.95 -21.94 -2.40
N TYR A 312 7.39 -20.95 -1.62
CA TYR A 312 6.94 -20.74 -0.24
C TYR A 312 5.98 -19.57 -0.10
N THR A 313 5.65 -18.89 -1.20
CA THR A 313 4.72 -17.77 -1.21
C THR A 313 3.30 -18.30 -1.39
N PRO A 314 2.41 -18.10 -0.40
CA PRO A 314 1.07 -18.64 -0.50
C PRO A 314 0.24 -17.81 -1.50
N CYS A 315 -0.13 -18.43 -2.62
CA CYS A 315 -1.11 -17.88 -3.56
C CYS A 315 -2.56 -18.29 -3.22
N THR A 316 -2.77 -19.14 -2.20
CA THR A 316 -4.10 -19.55 -1.74
C THR A 316 -4.16 -19.51 -0.21
N ALA A 317 -5.28 -19.05 0.34
CA ALA A 317 -5.49 -18.85 1.77
C ALA A 317 -5.98 -20.14 2.44
N VAL A 318 -5.07 -21.06 2.78
CA VAL A 318 -5.43 -22.35 3.39
C VAL A 318 -5.27 -22.35 4.91
N THR A 319 -4.11 -21.91 5.39
CA THR A 319 -3.78 -21.79 6.82
C THR A 319 -4.02 -20.38 7.32
N ALA A 320 -4.17 -20.20 8.64
CA ALA A 320 -4.29 -18.86 9.22
C ALA A 320 -3.12 -17.93 8.84
N GLY A 321 -1.90 -18.47 8.74
CA GLY A 321 -0.74 -17.72 8.27
C GLY A 321 -0.86 -17.24 6.81
N ASP A 322 -1.49 -18.05 5.94
CA ASP A 322 -1.72 -17.67 4.54
C ASP A 322 -2.72 -16.52 4.44
N TYR A 323 -3.81 -16.55 5.22
CA TYR A 323 -4.75 -15.42 5.30
C TYR A 323 -4.05 -14.14 5.77
N GLU A 324 -3.16 -14.24 6.77
CA GLU A 324 -2.38 -13.10 7.27
C GLU A 324 -1.42 -12.54 6.22
N TYR A 325 -0.73 -13.43 5.49
CA TYR A 325 0.19 -13.05 4.42
C TYR A 325 -0.54 -12.39 3.25
N ILE A 326 -1.59 -13.02 2.75
CA ILE A 326 -2.37 -12.53 1.60
C ILE A 326 -3.06 -11.21 1.97
N ALA A 327 -3.60 -11.08 3.19
CA ALA A 327 -4.15 -9.79 3.65
C ALA A 327 -3.09 -8.68 3.60
N LYS A 328 -1.84 -8.96 3.99
CA LYS A 328 -0.74 -7.98 3.92
C LYS A 328 -0.32 -7.63 2.49
N ALA A 329 -0.44 -8.57 1.56
CA ALA A 329 -0.08 -8.40 0.15
C ALA A 329 -1.14 -7.63 -0.67
N ALA A 330 -2.28 -7.26 -0.06
CA ALA A 330 -3.39 -6.60 -0.74
C ALA A 330 -2.94 -5.40 -1.62
N PRO A 331 -3.16 -5.45 -2.95
CA PRO A 331 -2.72 -4.41 -3.88
C PRO A 331 -3.15 -3.00 -3.48
N GLY A 332 -2.20 -2.07 -3.43
CA GLY A 332 -2.47 -0.65 -3.21
C GLY A 332 -2.86 -0.27 -1.77
N LEU A 333 -2.86 -1.21 -0.82
CA LEU A 333 -3.05 -0.96 0.60
C LEU A 333 -1.75 -1.10 1.38
N ARG A 334 -1.64 -0.36 2.49
CA ARG A 334 -0.56 -0.50 3.48
C ARG A 334 -1.11 -1.23 4.71
N VAL A 335 -1.24 -2.55 4.62
CA VAL A 335 -1.67 -3.37 5.75
C VAL A 335 -0.44 -3.63 6.63
N ALA A 336 -0.33 -2.88 7.73
CA ALA A 336 0.80 -3.00 8.64
C ALA A 336 0.80 -4.34 9.38
N ARG A 337 -0.39 -4.81 9.78
CA ARG A 337 -0.55 -6.04 10.56
C ARG A 337 -1.83 -6.75 10.15
N ALA A 338 -1.82 -8.08 10.22
CA ALA A 338 -2.99 -8.92 10.04
C ALA A 338 -2.92 -10.09 11.01
N ARG A 339 -4.08 -10.56 11.48
CA ARG A 339 -4.20 -11.76 12.31
C ARG A 339 -5.44 -12.54 11.91
N ALA A 340 -5.28 -13.83 11.63
CA ALA A 340 -6.39 -14.70 11.28
C ALA A 340 -6.68 -15.69 12.42
N VAL A 341 -7.96 -15.86 12.72
CA VAL A 341 -8.46 -16.87 13.65
C VAL A 341 -9.52 -17.69 12.95
N VAL A 342 -9.32 -19.01 12.96
CA VAL A 342 -10.28 -19.98 12.43
C VAL A 342 -11.34 -20.22 13.48
N SER A 343 -12.62 -20.19 13.09
CA SER A 343 -13.76 -20.59 13.91
C SER A 343 -14.11 -22.05 13.63
N PRO A 344 -13.72 -23.00 14.49
CA PRO A 344 -13.95 -24.42 14.24
C PRO A 344 -15.45 -24.72 14.14
N GLY A 345 -15.84 -25.52 13.15
CA GLY A 345 -17.24 -25.96 12.95
C GLY A 345 -18.14 -24.99 12.17
N LYS A 346 -17.66 -23.80 11.79
CA LYS A 346 -18.39 -22.85 10.94
C LYS A 346 -17.80 -22.68 9.54
N ASN A 347 -16.68 -23.31 9.24
CA ASN A 347 -15.86 -23.06 8.03
C ASN A 347 -15.64 -21.55 7.81
N GLU A 348 -15.38 -20.83 8.89
CA GLU A 348 -15.30 -19.37 8.90
C GLU A 348 -13.93 -18.94 9.42
N VAL A 349 -13.29 -18.00 8.73
CA VAL A 349 -12.02 -17.39 9.11
C VAL A 349 -12.22 -15.91 9.34
N THR A 350 -11.94 -15.44 10.55
CA THR A 350 -11.98 -14.03 10.90
C THR A 350 -10.58 -13.44 10.82
N VAL A 351 -10.41 -12.37 10.05
CA VAL A 351 -9.13 -11.69 9.84
C VAL A 351 -9.22 -10.27 10.38
N ALA A 352 -8.49 -9.98 11.46
CA ALA A 352 -8.30 -8.62 11.95
C ALA A 352 -7.16 -7.95 11.18
N VAL A 353 -7.39 -6.74 10.67
CA VAL A 353 -6.39 -6.01 9.87
C VAL A 353 -6.11 -4.63 10.45
N VAL A 354 -4.84 -4.24 10.44
CA VAL A 354 -4.38 -2.95 10.96
C VAL A 354 -3.76 -2.16 9.81
N PRO A 355 -4.32 -1.00 9.46
CA PRO A 355 -3.70 -0.14 8.46
C PRO A 355 -2.42 0.48 9.04
N TYR A 356 -1.45 0.75 8.16
CA TYR A 356 -0.39 1.68 8.51
C TYR A 356 -0.99 3.08 8.63
N SER A 357 -0.76 3.74 9.77
CA SER A 357 -1.17 5.12 10.00
C SER A 357 -0.25 5.76 11.02
N PHE A 358 -0.29 7.09 11.13
CA PHE A 358 0.41 7.84 12.18
C PHE A 358 -0.36 7.88 13.51
N SER A 359 -1.53 7.24 13.59
CA SER A 359 -2.30 7.14 14.83
C SER A 359 -1.69 6.11 15.77
N GLU A 360 -1.72 6.40 17.08
CA GLU A 360 -1.37 5.42 18.12
C GLU A 360 -2.32 4.22 18.15
N LYS A 361 -3.55 4.40 17.64
CA LYS A 361 -4.59 3.36 17.54
C LYS A 361 -5.17 3.34 16.12
N PRO A 362 -4.48 2.73 15.15
CA PRO A 362 -4.97 2.61 13.79
C PRO A 362 -6.25 1.76 13.72
N VAL A 363 -7.27 2.24 13.02
CA VAL A 363 -8.51 1.46 12.79
C VAL A 363 -8.78 1.46 11.29
N PRO A 364 -9.02 0.30 10.65
CA PRO A 364 -9.27 0.25 9.22
C PRO A 364 -10.64 0.85 8.87
N GLY A 365 -10.69 1.68 7.83
CA GLY A 365 -11.97 2.16 7.31
C GLY A 365 -12.81 1.03 6.69
N PRO A 366 -14.12 1.27 6.45
CA PRO A 366 -14.98 0.30 5.77
C PRO A 366 -14.47 -0.11 4.38
N GLY A 367 -13.96 0.87 3.61
CA GLY A 367 -13.40 0.63 2.28
C GLY A 367 -12.11 -0.21 2.33
N PHE A 368 -11.25 0.03 3.33
CA PHE A 368 -10.06 -0.78 3.58
C PHE A 368 -10.42 -2.25 3.85
N LYS A 369 -11.35 -2.50 4.78
CA LYS A 369 -11.81 -3.86 5.09
C LYS A 369 -12.46 -4.54 3.89
N LYS A 370 -13.27 -3.81 3.11
CA LYS A 370 -13.91 -4.33 1.90
C LYS A 370 -12.86 -4.75 0.86
N THR A 371 -11.87 -3.91 0.61
CA THR A 371 -10.79 -4.20 -0.35
C THR A 371 -10.00 -5.44 0.06
N VAL A 372 -9.63 -5.57 1.35
CA VAL A 372 -8.94 -6.77 1.85
C VAL A 372 -9.84 -8.00 1.74
N CYS A 373 -11.14 -7.87 2.04
CA CYS A 373 -12.09 -8.97 1.93
C CYS A 373 -12.25 -9.46 0.50
N GLU A 374 -12.39 -8.55 -0.46
CA GLU A 374 -12.44 -8.88 -1.90
C GLU A 374 -11.14 -9.54 -2.35
N PHE A 375 -9.98 -9.07 -1.88
CA PHE A 375 -8.71 -9.69 -2.21
C PHE A 375 -8.58 -11.11 -1.66
N LEU A 376 -8.99 -11.34 -0.41
CA LEU A 376 -8.97 -12.66 0.20
C LEU A 376 -10.00 -13.61 -0.44
N ASP A 377 -11.16 -13.09 -0.89
CA ASP A 377 -12.22 -13.88 -1.54
C ASP A 377 -11.73 -14.52 -2.85
N LEU A 378 -10.81 -13.87 -3.56
CA LEU A 378 -10.19 -14.42 -4.77
C LEU A 378 -9.26 -15.60 -4.50
N HIS A 379 -8.69 -15.67 -3.30
CA HIS A 379 -7.63 -16.62 -2.95
C HIS A 379 -8.10 -17.71 -1.97
N ARG A 380 -9.36 -17.68 -1.54
CA ARG A 380 -9.89 -18.60 -0.55
C ARG A 380 -10.42 -19.89 -1.18
N PRO A 381 -10.47 -20.99 -0.41
CA PRO A 381 -11.27 -22.15 -0.79
C PRO A 381 -12.76 -21.81 -0.88
N ILE A 382 -13.44 -22.33 -1.91
CA ILE A 382 -14.85 -22.03 -2.26
C ILE A 382 -15.81 -22.15 -1.06
N THR A 383 -15.58 -23.09 -0.14
CA THR A 383 -16.48 -23.41 0.98
C THR A 383 -16.15 -22.69 2.30
N THR A 384 -15.15 -21.81 2.31
CA THR A 384 -14.73 -21.05 3.49
C THR A 384 -15.36 -19.66 3.50
N TYR A 385 -16.01 -19.27 4.59
CA TYR A 385 -16.49 -17.91 4.79
C TYR A 385 -15.39 -17.02 5.39
N ILE A 386 -15.27 -15.79 4.91
CA ILE A 386 -14.30 -14.82 5.42
C ILE A 386 -15.03 -13.66 6.07
N GLN A 387 -14.54 -13.24 7.23
CA GLN A 387 -14.93 -11.99 7.86
C GLN A 387 -13.69 -11.15 8.14
N VAL A 388 -13.59 -9.96 7.53
CA VAL A 388 -12.55 -8.99 7.85
C VAL A 388 -13.08 -8.01 8.91
N CYS A 389 -12.34 -7.82 10.00
CA CYS A 389 -12.77 -6.99 11.13
C CYS A 389 -11.68 -6.02 11.62
N ASP A 390 -12.09 -5.12 12.51
CA ASP A 390 -11.17 -4.25 13.23
C ASP A 390 -10.37 -5.07 14.25
N PRO A 391 -9.12 -4.69 14.56
CA PRO A 391 -8.42 -5.21 15.73
C PRO A 391 -9.12 -4.73 17.01
N ASP A 392 -9.18 -5.61 18.01
CA ASP A 392 -9.64 -5.22 19.34
C ASP A 392 -8.48 -4.60 20.13
N TYR A 393 -8.65 -3.40 20.69
CA TYR A 393 -7.56 -2.69 21.36
C TYR A 393 -7.74 -2.69 22.87
N VAL A 394 -6.73 -3.18 23.58
CA VAL A 394 -6.65 -3.17 25.04
C VAL A 394 -5.68 -2.07 25.47
N LYS A 395 -6.19 -1.06 26.17
CA LYS A 395 -5.38 0.04 26.71
C LYS A 395 -4.64 -0.45 27.94
N VAL A 396 -3.31 -0.42 27.93
CA VAL A 396 -2.51 -0.90 29.07
C VAL A 396 -1.79 0.26 29.74
N SER A 397 -2.12 0.48 31.00
CA SER A 397 -1.55 1.52 31.84
C SER A 397 -0.66 0.88 32.91
N VAL A 398 0.47 1.52 33.19
CA VAL A 398 1.50 1.01 34.11
C VAL A 398 1.67 2.01 35.25
N SER A 399 1.48 1.57 36.48
CA SER A 399 1.79 2.36 37.67
C SER A 399 3.07 1.81 38.30
N ILE A 400 4.10 2.65 38.38
CA ILE A 400 5.45 2.28 38.82
C ILE A 400 5.98 3.21 39.90
N GLU A 401 6.74 2.61 40.82
CA GLU A 401 7.58 3.29 41.79
C GLU A 401 9.04 2.93 41.49
N LEU A 402 9.85 3.92 41.13
CA LEU A 402 11.23 3.71 40.72
C LEU A 402 12.22 4.58 41.49
N LYS A 403 13.43 4.06 41.65
CA LYS A 403 14.58 4.76 42.22
C LYS A 403 15.50 5.21 41.09
N LEU A 404 15.99 6.45 41.19
CA LEU A 404 16.88 7.03 40.20
C LEU A 404 18.33 6.65 40.46
N ALA A 405 19.08 6.43 39.38
CA ALA A 405 20.53 6.31 39.44
C ALA A 405 21.16 7.66 39.84
N PRO A 406 22.26 7.65 40.62
CA PRO A 406 22.93 8.89 41.01
C PRO A 406 23.35 9.74 39.81
N GLY A 407 23.11 11.05 39.87
CA GLY A 407 23.53 12.01 38.85
C GLY A 407 22.54 12.24 37.70
N TYR A 408 21.39 11.55 37.68
CA TYR A 408 20.34 11.77 36.68
C TYR A 408 19.25 12.73 37.19
N GLY A 409 18.77 13.60 36.29
CA GLY A 409 17.64 14.49 36.57
C GLY A 409 16.30 13.74 36.55
N PRO A 410 15.38 14.00 37.49
CA PRO A 410 14.12 13.26 37.61
C PRO A 410 13.22 13.38 36.38
N ASP A 411 13.19 14.55 35.73
CA ASP A 411 12.31 14.80 34.59
C ASP A 411 12.79 14.09 33.32
N LEU A 412 14.12 14.09 33.08
CA LEU A 412 14.72 13.37 31.95
C LEU A 412 14.49 11.86 32.04
N VAL A 413 14.65 11.27 33.23
CA VAL A 413 14.39 9.84 33.42
C VAL A 413 12.90 9.54 33.27
N ARG A 414 12.01 10.41 33.79
CA ARG A 414 10.57 10.25 33.60
C ARG A 414 10.19 10.22 32.11
N GLU A 415 10.71 11.16 31.31
CA GLU A 415 10.48 11.21 29.87
C GLU A 415 10.98 9.94 29.17
N ARG A 416 12.21 9.51 29.45
CA ARG A 416 12.78 8.28 28.89
C ARG A 416 11.97 7.03 29.24
N VAL A 417 11.48 6.95 30.48
CA VAL A 417 10.63 5.84 30.93
C VAL A 417 9.30 5.84 30.20
N LEU A 418 8.66 7.00 30.04
CA LEU A 418 7.42 7.12 29.26
C LEU A 418 7.66 6.69 27.81
N GLU A 419 8.69 7.19 27.16
CA GLU A 419 9.02 6.80 25.79
C GLU A 419 9.31 5.31 25.63
N ALA A 420 9.98 4.69 26.61
CA ALA A 420 10.27 3.27 26.61
C ALA A 420 8.98 2.43 26.74
N LEU A 421 8.07 2.82 27.65
CA LEU A 421 6.78 2.17 27.83
C LEU A 421 5.87 2.34 26.61
N ASP A 422 5.79 3.55 26.07
CA ASP A 422 4.99 3.86 24.89
C ASP A 422 5.49 3.06 23.69
N ARG A 423 6.81 2.99 23.49
CA ARG A 423 7.43 2.19 22.42
C ARG A 423 7.21 0.69 22.61
N PHE A 424 7.30 0.19 23.83
CA PHE A 424 7.14 -1.23 24.13
C PHE A 424 5.70 -1.70 23.92
N LEU A 425 4.72 -0.90 24.35
CA LEU A 425 3.30 -1.22 24.27
C LEU A 425 2.65 -0.77 22.95
N ALA A 426 3.39 -0.12 22.05
CA ALA A 426 2.85 0.37 20.79
C ALA A 426 2.37 -0.78 19.89
N PRO A 427 1.16 -0.68 19.29
CA PRO A 427 0.63 -1.73 18.40
C PRO A 427 1.40 -1.81 17.08
N LEU A 428 1.91 -0.66 16.61
CA LEU A 428 2.81 -0.54 15.47
C LEU A 428 4.18 -0.08 15.98
N GLY A 429 5.25 -0.71 15.49
CA GLY A 429 6.59 -0.23 15.79
C GLY A 429 6.92 1.08 15.07
N LYS A 430 7.94 1.79 15.57
CA LYS A 430 8.50 2.95 14.84
C LYS A 430 9.33 2.45 13.65
N THR A 431 9.33 3.22 12.57
CA THR A 431 10.10 2.93 11.34
C THR A 431 11.54 2.51 11.68
N GLY A 432 11.92 1.29 11.27
CA GLY A 432 13.28 0.76 11.43
C GLY A 432 13.60 -0.02 12.71
N SER A 433 12.65 -0.21 13.64
CA SER A 433 12.96 -0.92 14.91
C SER A 433 11.71 -1.52 15.57
N SER A 434 11.57 -2.86 15.46
CA SER A 434 10.48 -3.73 15.93
C SER A 434 9.14 -3.61 15.17
N GLU A 435 8.39 -4.71 15.02
CA GLU A 435 7.08 -4.68 14.33
C GLU A 435 5.93 -4.14 15.23
N GLY A 436 6.19 -3.83 16.51
CA GLY A 436 5.20 -3.48 17.53
C GLY A 436 4.66 -4.68 18.32
N TRP A 437 3.75 -4.44 19.27
CA TRP A 437 3.19 -5.46 20.18
C TRP A 437 2.43 -6.59 19.46
N PRO A 438 2.84 -7.87 19.55
CA PRO A 438 2.21 -8.95 18.81
C PRO A 438 0.74 -9.21 19.17
N PHE A 439 -0.08 -9.55 18.17
CA PHE A 439 -1.48 -9.95 18.36
C PHE A 439 -1.62 -11.11 19.36
N GLY A 440 -2.57 -11.00 20.27
CA GLY A 440 -2.88 -12.08 21.22
C GLY A 440 -1.82 -12.34 22.30
N ARG A 441 -0.68 -11.64 22.27
CA ARG A 441 0.40 -11.86 23.24
C ARG A 441 0.04 -11.23 24.59
N PRO A 442 0.05 -12.00 25.70
CA PRO A 442 -0.17 -11.46 27.02
C PRO A 442 0.91 -10.45 27.42
N VAL A 443 0.53 -9.40 28.16
CA VAL A 443 1.47 -8.46 28.76
C VAL A 443 1.94 -9.03 30.09
N TYR A 444 3.22 -9.41 30.15
CA TYR A 444 3.84 -9.93 31.34
C TYR A 444 4.48 -8.81 32.16
N ARG A 445 4.22 -8.82 33.47
CA ARG A 445 4.84 -7.86 34.40
C ARG A 445 6.38 -7.94 34.38
N SER A 446 6.94 -9.13 34.21
CA SER A 446 8.39 -9.33 34.16
C SER A 446 9.04 -8.64 32.96
N GLU A 447 8.41 -8.69 31.79
CA GLU A 447 8.93 -8.06 30.56
C GLU A 447 8.86 -6.52 30.67
N VAL A 448 7.77 -5.99 31.24
CA VAL A 448 7.69 -4.54 31.51
C VAL A 448 8.79 -4.12 32.48
N ASN A 449 9.10 -4.95 33.50
CA ASN A 449 10.18 -4.66 34.43
C ASN A 449 11.55 -4.67 33.74
N GLU A 450 11.81 -5.63 32.87
CA GLU A 450 13.06 -5.73 32.09
C GLU A 450 13.26 -4.50 31.18
N VAL A 451 12.19 -4.04 30.51
CA VAL A 451 12.22 -2.82 29.69
C VAL A 451 12.59 -1.60 30.53
N LEU A 452 12.01 -1.48 31.74
CA LEU A 452 12.27 -0.36 32.65
C LEU A 452 13.68 -0.39 33.23
N GLU A 453 14.21 -1.56 33.58
CA GLU A 453 15.60 -1.73 34.05
C GLU A 453 16.62 -1.40 32.95
N GLY A 454 16.25 -1.55 31.68
CA GLY A 454 17.07 -1.14 30.54
C GLY A 454 17.13 0.38 30.29
N VAL A 455 16.32 1.19 30.98
CA VAL A 455 16.28 2.65 30.77
C VAL A 455 17.44 3.33 31.51
N GLU A 456 18.25 4.08 30.77
CA GLU A 456 19.36 4.84 31.34
C GLU A 456 18.86 5.89 32.34
N GLY A 457 19.30 5.74 33.60
CA GLY A 457 18.94 6.60 34.72
C GLY A 457 18.02 5.95 35.75
N VAL A 458 17.55 4.72 35.51
CA VAL A 458 16.82 3.90 36.48
C VAL A 458 17.81 3.04 37.27
N ASP A 459 17.77 3.09 38.62
CA ASP A 459 18.57 2.23 39.51
C ASP A 459 17.83 0.93 39.82
N CYS A 460 16.57 1.03 40.25
CA CYS A 460 15.70 -0.12 40.44
C CYS A 460 14.20 0.24 40.41
N VAL A 461 13.36 -0.74 40.11
CA VAL A 461 11.89 -0.65 40.19
C VAL A 461 11.43 -1.28 41.51
N THR A 462 10.81 -0.49 42.38
CA THR A 462 10.39 -0.93 43.72
C THR A 462 8.98 -1.54 43.71
N ALA A 463 8.08 -0.93 42.94
CA ALA A 463 6.72 -1.44 42.74
C ALA A 463 6.29 -1.26 41.29
N LEU A 464 5.58 -2.25 40.76
CA LEU A 464 5.01 -2.22 39.43
C LEU A 464 3.64 -2.89 39.47
N SER A 465 2.63 -2.22 38.92
CA SER A 465 1.31 -2.80 38.72
C SER A 465 0.80 -2.48 37.32
N LEU A 466 0.13 -3.46 36.71
CA LEU A 466 -0.46 -3.35 35.39
C LEU A 466 -1.97 -3.19 35.51
N SER A 467 -2.50 -2.24 34.75
CA SER A 467 -3.93 -2.05 34.57
C SER A 467 -4.27 -2.09 33.08
N ALA A 468 -5.47 -2.59 32.80
CA ALA A 468 -5.99 -2.72 31.44
C ALA A 468 -7.40 -2.15 31.43
N GLU A 469 -7.71 -1.41 30.38
CA GLU A 469 -9.02 -0.81 30.14
C GLU A 469 -9.39 -1.04 28.67
N GLN A 470 -10.68 -1.15 28.38
CA GLN A 470 -11.21 -1.34 27.03
C GLN A 470 -10.77 -2.68 26.39
N GLY A 471 -11.59 -3.19 25.47
CA GLY A 471 -11.32 -4.44 24.76
C GLY A 471 -11.38 -5.71 25.62
N SER A 472 -10.96 -6.82 25.02
CA SER A 472 -11.12 -8.18 25.54
C SER A 472 -9.86 -8.66 26.27
N PHE A 473 -9.86 -8.57 27.59
CA PHE A 473 -8.73 -9.04 28.42
C PHE A 473 -9.17 -9.79 29.68
N LYS A 474 -8.23 -10.55 30.26
CA LYS A 474 -8.35 -11.20 31.57
C LYS A 474 -7.07 -10.94 32.37
N LYS A 475 -7.23 -10.56 33.65
CA LYS A 475 -6.09 -10.42 34.55
C LYS A 475 -5.82 -11.75 35.25
N ARG A 476 -4.59 -12.25 35.16
CA ARG A 476 -4.15 -13.47 35.86
C ARG A 476 -2.78 -13.23 36.48
N ASN A 477 -2.67 -13.41 37.79
CA ASN A 477 -1.41 -13.30 38.54
C ASN A 477 -0.63 -11.98 38.29
N GLY A 478 -1.35 -10.87 38.06
CA GLY A 478 -0.75 -9.57 37.76
C GLY A 478 -0.34 -9.34 36.30
N ASN A 479 -0.55 -10.32 35.42
CA ASN A 479 -0.38 -10.21 33.97
C ASN A 479 -1.72 -9.93 33.29
N ILE A 480 -1.66 -9.42 32.06
CA ILE A 480 -2.84 -9.12 31.23
C ILE A 480 -2.86 -10.09 30.04
N GLU A 481 -3.77 -11.05 30.07
CA GLU A 481 -4.07 -11.93 28.93
C GLU A 481 -5.06 -11.22 28.00
N ILE A 482 -4.80 -11.21 26.69
CA ILE A 482 -5.67 -10.58 25.68
C ILE A 482 -6.18 -11.63 24.68
N SER A 483 -7.25 -11.32 23.96
CA SER A 483 -7.80 -12.22 22.92
C SER A 483 -6.84 -12.32 21.71
N PRO A 484 -6.85 -13.43 20.94
CA PRO A 484 -5.96 -13.60 19.79
C PRO A 484 -6.05 -12.51 18.72
N LEU A 485 -7.21 -11.89 18.54
CA LEU A 485 -7.44 -10.76 17.61
C LEU A 485 -7.22 -9.39 18.26
N SER A 486 -6.74 -9.35 19.50
CA SER A 486 -6.50 -8.10 20.23
C SER A 486 -5.05 -7.63 20.13
N LEU A 487 -4.87 -6.32 20.15
CA LEU A 487 -3.59 -5.61 20.29
C LEU A 487 -3.58 -4.76 21.56
N VAL A 488 -2.37 -4.43 22.00
CA VAL A 488 -2.15 -3.50 23.10
C VAL A 488 -1.80 -2.13 22.53
N TYR A 489 -2.17 -1.09 23.26
CA TYR A 489 -1.65 0.25 23.05
C TYR A 489 -1.40 0.93 24.40
N PRO A 490 -0.44 1.87 24.46
CA PRO A 490 -0.08 2.53 25.71
C PRO A 490 -1.23 3.35 26.27
N GLY A 491 -1.38 3.27 27.59
CA GLY A 491 -2.36 4.01 28.35
C GLY A 491 -1.77 5.22 29.05
N THR A 492 -2.30 5.55 30.23
CA THR A 492 -1.77 6.65 31.04
C THR A 492 -0.86 6.06 32.10
N HIS A 493 0.44 6.30 31.99
CA HIS A 493 1.44 5.74 32.91
C HIS A 493 1.60 6.65 34.14
N GLU A 494 1.56 6.06 35.33
CA GLU A 494 1.78 6.77 36.60
C GLU A 494 3.19 6.45 37.13
N ILE A 495 4.03 7.49 37.24
CA ILE A 495 5.43 7.33 37.65
C ILE A 495 5.67 8.08 38.96
N ARG A 496 5.98 7.33 40.02
CA ARG A 496 6.37 7.87 41.32
C ARG A 496 7.86 7.60 41.56
N LEU A 497 8.57 8.65 41.96
CA LEU A 497 9.99 8.58 42.27
C LEU A 497 10.16 8.41 43.78
N VAL A 498 10.93 7.40 44.19
CA VAL A 498 11.21 7.12 45.61
C VAL A 498 12.60 7.65 45.99
N ASP A 499 12.70 8.26 47.16
CA ASP A 499 13.93 8.87 47.69
C ASP A 499 15.06 7.83 47.86
N PRO A 500 16.33 8.16 47.52
CA PRO A 500 17.48 7.26 47.61
C PRO A 500 17.77 6.63 48.97
N HIS A 501 17.13 7.07 50.07
CA HIS A 501 17.39 6.57 51.42
C HIS A 501 16.70 5.25 51.82
N MET A 502 15.86 4.64 50.97
CA MET A 502 15.36 3.28 51.21
C MET A 502 16.30 2.21 50.60
N LYS A 503 16.70 1.24 51.43
CA LYS A 503 17.43 0.04 50.98
C LYS A 503 16.51 -0.82 50.11
N CYS A 504 17.01 -1.16 48.92
CA CYS A 504 16.34 -2.05 47.98
C CYS A 504 16.42 -3.49 48.49
N GLU A 505 15.29 -4.11 48.83
CA GLU A 505 15.20 -5.57 48.95
C GLU A 505 14.62 -6.13 47.65
N ILE A 506 15.41 -6.97 46.98
CA ILE A 506 14.99 -7.71 45.79
C ILE A 506 13.78 -8.58 46.18
N ILE A 507 12.66 -8.44 45.48
CA ILE A 507 11.51 -9.36 45.64
C ILE A 507 11.91 -10.73 45.08
N LYS A 508 12.57 -11.55 45.89
CA LYS A 508 12.57 -13.00 45.74
C LYS A 508 11.31 -13.53 46.41
N LYS A 509 10.23 -13.70 45.65
CA LYS A 509 9.17 -14.62 46.07
C LYS A 509 9.73 -16.04 46.00
N MET A 510 10.15 -16.57 47.15
CA MET A 510 10.24 -18.02 47.37
C MET A 510 8.81 -18.56 47.42
N GLU A 511 8.37 -19.22 46.36
CA GLU A 511 7.29 -20.19 46.46
C GLU A 511 7.92 -21.50 46.95
N THR A 512 7.79 -21.76 48.25
CA THR A 512 7.97 -23.09 48.81
C THR A 512 6.75 -23.93 48.50
N THR A 513 6.87 -24.83 47.54
CA THR A 513 6.10 -26.09 47.51
C THR A 513 7.10 -27.23 47.43
N GLU A 514 7.28 -27.91 48.55
CA GLU A 514 7.96 -29.21 48.62
C GLU A 514 7.21 -30.26 47.80
N SER A 515 8.00 -31.13 47.16
CA SER A 515 7.71 -32.52 46.82
C SER A 515 6.56 -32.84 45.85
N THR A 516 6.92 -32.97 44.57
CA THR A 516 6.62 -34.20 43.79
C THR A 516 7.73 -34.41 42.75
N GLU A 517 8.87 -34.90 43.21
CA GLU A 517 9.85 -35.58 42.38
C GLU A 517 9.26 -36.96 42.01
N ASN A 518 8.59 -37.06 40.85
CA ASN A 518 8.30 -38.27 40.05
C ASN A 518 6.97 -38.15 39.29
N ALA A 519 6.95 -37.40 38.18
CA ALA A 519 6.16 -37.69 36.98
C ALA A 519 6.28 -36.53 35.98
N GLU A 520 7.34 -36.50 35.15
CA GLU A 520 7.33 -35.86 33.80
C GLU A 520 8.68 -36.02 33.07
N LYS A 521 9.28 -37.22 33.14
CA LYS A 521 10.37 -37.67 32.25
C LYS A 521 9.88 -38.58 31.11
N LYS A 522 8.66 -38.37 30.64
CA LYS A 522 8.08 -38.99 29.44
C LYS A 522 7.22 -37.96 28.74
N TYR A 523 7.76 -37.34 27.68
CA TYR A 523 7.07 -36.81 26.49
C TYR A 523 7.91 -35.69 25.84
N TYR A 524 9.18 -35.98 25.50
CA TYR A 524 9.87 -35.35 24.37
C TYR A 524 10.94 -36.34 23.88
N LYS A 525 10.49 -37.29 23.06
CA LYS A 525 11.34 -38.08 22.17
C LYS A 525 10.56 -38.22 20.86
N ASN A 526 11.25 -37.98 19.75
CA ASN A 526 10.80 -37.97 18.35
C ASN A 526 10.27 -36.58 17.94
N SER A 527 10.75 -35.89 16.91
CA SER A 527 11.63 -36.26 15.81
C SER A 527 12.04 -34.98 15.06
N VAL A 528 13.35 -34.72 14.95
CA VAL A 528 13.92 -33.80 13.95
C VAL A 528 14.84 -34.64 13.08
N PRO A 529 14.61 -34.77 11.76
CA PRO A 529 15.62 -35.30 10.85
C PRO A 529 16.52 -34.15 10.38
N SER A 530 17.81 -34.25 10.73
CA SER A 530 18.89 -33.48 10.10
C SER A 530 19.15 -34.04 8.69
N VAL A 531 19.09 -33.19 7.67
CA VAL A 531 19.44 -33.55 6.29
C VAL A 531 20.94 -33.35 6.10
N SER A 532 21.70 -34.44 6.10
CA SER A 532 22.93 -34.55 5.30
C SER A 532 23.21 -36.02 5.00
N SER A 533 23.62 -36.30 3.76
CA SER A 533 24.08 -37.59 3.19
C SER A 533 23.03 -38.55 2.61
N VAL A 534 22.63 -38.33 1.35
CA VAL A 534 22.63 -39.41 0.33
C VAL A 534 23.01 -38.81 -1.03
N ALA A 535 24.32 -38.70 -1.27
CA ALA A 535 24.88 -38.65 -2.61
C ALA A 535 25.66 -39.95 -2.82
N LYS A 536 25.01 -40.94 -3.46
CA LYS A 536 25.65 -41.94 -4.33
C LYS A 536 24.64 -42.94 -4.89
N LYS A 537 24.81 -43.20 -6.19
CA LYS A 537 24.19 -44.21 -7.05
C LYS A 537 22.82 -43.85 -7.64
N LEU A 538 22.86 -43.08 -8.72
CA LEU A 538 22.47 -43.63 -10.01
C LEU A 538 23.56 -43.25 -11.02
N GLN A 539 24.20 -44.31 -11.50
CA GLN A 539 25.07 -44.39 -12.67
C GLN A 539 24.23 -44.96 -13.80
#